data_AF-A0A453QPU8-F1
#
_entry.id   AF-A0A453QPU8-F1
#
_cell.length_a   1.000
_cell.length_b   1.000
_cell.length_c   1.000
_cell.angle_alpha   90.00
_cell.angle_beta   90.00
_cell.angle_gamma   90.00
#
_symmetry.space_group_name_H-M   'P 1'
#
loop_
_entity.id
_entity.type
_entity.pdbx_description
1 polymer ?
#
loop_
_entity_poly.entity_id
_entity_poly.type
_entity_poly.pdbx_seq_one_letter_code
_entity_poly.pdbx_strand_id
1 'polypeptide(L)'
;TGGKNPPQRWQFSPRAPEEASSSEDLRPPLRSRRAINPAVVHPAAERRFAMAAAESFGLRRGAGARARRKAKEAAVGAAARALFYPTLLYNVVRSKVQAEFRWWDEVDQFILLGAVPFRRDVTRLQKLGVHGVVTLNEPFETLVPTSVYKSRGIDHLVIPTRDYMFAPSLVDISQAVDFIHRNASRGRMTYIHCKAGRGRSTTIVLCYLARFQICGFHAFKAII
;
A
#
# COMPACT_ATOMS: atom_id res chain seq x y z
N THR A 1 7.32 -7.65 55.79
CA THR A 1 8.33 -8.18 54.85
C THR A 1 7.67 -8.35 53.50
N GLY A 2 8.16 -7.69 52.46
CA GLY A 2 7.53 -7.73 51.13
C GLY A 2 8.21 -6.78 50.16
N GLY A 3 9.29 -7.25 49.55
CA GLY A 3 10.16 -6.49 48.66
C GLY A 3 9.46 -6.07 47.37
N LYS A 4 9.66 -4.81 46.98
CA LYS A 4 9.35 -4.27 45.65
C LYS A 4 10.52 -4.55 44.73
N ASN A 5 10.30 -5.35 43.69
CA ASN A 5 11.27 -5.56 42.62
C ASN A 5 10.98 -4.56 41.47
N PRO A 6 11.98 -3.85 40.92
CA PRO A 6 11.78 -2.89 39.84
C PRO A 6 11.63 -3.59 38.47
N PRO A 7 10.91 -3.01 37.49
CA PRO A 7 10.75 -3.61 36.17
C PRO A 7 12.05 -3.55 35.36
N GLN A 8 12.40 -4.69 34.78
CA GLN A 8 13.64 -4.92 34.06
C GLN A 8 13.70 -4.17 32.72
N ARG A 9 14.84 -3.51 32.52
CA ARG A 9 15.29 -2.86 31.29
C ARG A 9 15.70 -3.93 30.28
N TRP A 10 14.95 -4.08 29.19
CA TRP A 10 15.30 -4.98 28.08
C TRP A 10 16.24 -4.28 27.11
N GLN A 11 17.50 -4.73 27.07
CA GLN A 11 18.49 -4.34 26.08
C GLN A 11 18.39 -5.28 24.87
N PHE A 12 18.29 -4.72 23.66
CA PHE A 12 18.37 -5.48 22.41
C PHE A 12 19.80 -5.42 21.85
N SER A 13 20.32 -6.57 21.40
CA SER A 13 21.57 -6.70 20.65
C SER A 13 21.30 -7.43 19.32
N PRO A 14 21.89 -7.04 18.16
CA PRO A 14 21.56 -7.62 16.86
C PRO A 14 22.65 -8.56 16.31
N ARG A 15 22.23 -9.65 15.63
CA ARG A 15 23.05 -10.52 14.73
C ARG A 15 22.12 -11.51 14.01
N ALA A 16 22.28 -12.02 12.79
CA ALA A 16 22.81 -11.68 11.45
C ALA A 16 22.15 -12.73 10.49
N PRO A 17 22.08 -12.55 9.15
CA PRO A 17 21.39 -13.49 8.26
C PRO A 17 22.30 -14.60 7.72
N GLU A 18 21.77 -15.83 7.64
CA GLU A 18 22.45 -17.04 7.15
C GLU A 18 22.19 -17.27 5.65
N GLU A 19 23.22 -17.77 4.96
CA GLU A 19 23.40 -17.84 3.51
C GLU A 19 22.57 -18.93 2.79
N ALA A 20 22.35 -18.69 1.49
CA ALA A 20 21.80 -19.63 0.52
C ALA A 20 22.91 -20.51 -0.08
N SER A 21 22.68 -21.83 -0.17
CA SER A 21 23.58 -22.78 -0.82
C SER A 21 23.07 -23.28 -2.17
N SER A 22 24.05 -23.53 -3.02
CA SER A 22 24.07 -23.92 -4.43
C SER A 22 23.59 -25.33 -4.73
N SER A 23 23.08 -25.56 -5.94
CA SER A 23 23.39 -26.79 -6.68
C SER A 23 23.29 -26.60 -8.19
N GLU A 24 24.19 -27.32 -8.83
CA GLU A 24 24.72 -27.24 -10.18
C GLU A 24 23.94 -28.10 -11.19
N ASP A 25 24.13 -27.72 -12.46
CA ASP A 25 24.36 -28.59 -13.60
C ASP A 25 23.19 -29.36 -14.25
N LEU A 26 23.06 -29.19 -15.57
CA LEU A 26 22.50 -30.13 -16.55
C LEU A 26 22.52 -29.48 -17.95
N ARG A 27 23.62 -29.67 -18.71
CA ARG A 27 23.62 -29.52 -20.17
C ARG A 27 23.39 -30.87 -20.85
N PRO A 28 22.55 -30.97 -21.90
CA PRO A 28 22.40 -32.20 -22.67
C PRO A 28 23.36 -32.26 -23.88
N PRO A 29 23.60 -33.48 -24.43
CA PRO A 29 24.65 -33.74 -25.41
C PRO A 29 24.23 -33.46 -26.87
N LEU A 30 25.23 -33.14 -27.69
CA LEU A 30 25.16 -32.97 -29.15
C LEU A 30 24.90 -34.32 -29.85
N ARG A 31 23.86 -34.40 -30.71
CA ARG A 31 23.76 -35.50 -31.68
C ARG A 31 23.13 -35.11 -33.04
N SER A 32 23.93 -35.41 -34.06
CA SER A 32 23.68 -35.73 -35.47
C SER A 32 22.77 -34.83 -36.33
N ARG A 33 23.44 -34.23 -37.34
CA ARG A 33 22.89 -33.65 -38.57
C ARG A 33 21.95 -34.64 -39.30
N ARG A 34 20.75 -34.17 -39.66
CA ARG A 34 20.00 -34.64 -40.84
C ARG A 34 19.79 -33.46 -41.79
N ALA A 35 20.14 -33.67 -43.05
CA ALA A 35 20.07 -32.69 -44.11
C ALA A 35 18.62 -32.41 -44.52
N ILE A 36 18.30 -31.12 -44.69
CA ILE A 36 17.14 -30.61 -45.41
C ILE A 36 17.69 -29.63 -46.47
N ASN A 37 17.59 -30.01 -47.75
CA ASN A 37 17.80 -29.14 -48.91
C ASN A 37 16.49 -28.39 -49.24
N PRO A 38 16.52 -27.31 -50.03
CA PRO A 38 17.20 -26.05 -49.77
C PRO A 38 16.18 -24.89 -49.72
N ALA A 39 16.65 -23.76 -49.18
CA ALA A 39 15.92 -22.52 -49.12
C ALA A 39 15.55 -21.98 -50.52
N VAL A 40 14.28 -21.60 -50.67
CA VAL A 40 13.88 -20.57 -51.64
C VAL A 40 14.55 -19.26 -51.20
N VAL A 41 15.59 -18.85 -51.93
CA VAL A 41 16.34 -17.63 -51.62
C VAL A 41 15.59 -16.43 -52.19
N HIS A 42 14.78 -15.78 -51.36
CA HIS A 42 14.20 -14.48 -51.69
C HIS A 42 15.28 -13.37 -51.64
N PRO A 43 15.30 -12.43 -52.63
CA PRO A 43 16.30 -11.38 -52.74
C PRO A 43 16.35 -10.43 -51.53
N ALA A 44 17.55 -9.93 -51.20
CA ALA A 44 17.81 -9.14 -49.99
C ALA A 44 16.98 -7.84 -49.87
N ALA A 45 16.47 -7.31 -50.98
CA ALA A 45 15.59 -6.14 -51.00
C ALA A 45 14.20 -6.44 -50.40
N GLU A 46 13.64 -7.62 -50.65
CA GLU A 46 12.34 -8.03 -50.11
C GLU A 46 12.39 -8.23 -48.59
N ARG A 47 13.51 -8.73 -48.08
CA ARG A 47 13.72 -8.91 -46.63
C ARG A 47 13.75 -7.58 -45.88
N ARG A 48 14.34 -6.53 -46.47
CA ARG A 48 14.39 -5.19 -45.87
C ARG A 48 13.01 -4.53 -45.85
N PHE A 49 12.25 -4.67 -46.94
CA PHE A 49 10.86 -4.19 -47.00
C PHE A 49 9.94 -4.92 -46.00
N ALA A 50 10.07 -6.24 -45.88
CA ALA A 50 9.29 -7.03 -44.94
C ALA A 50 9.58 -6.66 -43.47
N MET A 51 10.85 -6.43 -43.11
CA MET A 51 11.25 -6.02 -41.76
C MET A 51 10.74 -4.61 -41.41
N ALA A 52 10.89 -3.64 -42.32
CA ALA A 52 10.38 -2.28 -42.10
C ALA A 52 8.85 -2.25 -41.97
N ALA A 53 8.14 -3.06 -42.76
CA ALA A 53 6.69 -3.23 -42.65
C ALA A 53 6.28 -3.87 -41.31
N ALA A 54 7.02 -4.90 -40.86
CA ALA A 54 6.78 -5.56 -39.58
C ALA A 54 7.02 -4.63 -38.37
N GLU A 55 8.08 -3.82 -38.40
CA GLU A 55 8.36 -2.82 -37.37
C GLU A 55 7.29 -1.71 -37.32
N SER A 56 6.90 -1.19 -38.48
CA SER A 56 5.84 -0.18 -38.62
C SER A 56 4.48 -0.70 -38.11
N PHE A 57 4.19 -1.97 -38.39
CA PHE A 57 2.96 -2.63 -37.95
C PHE A 57 2.99 -2.95 -36.45
N GLY A 58 4.14 -3.37 -35.91
CA GLY A 58 4.37 -3.57 -34.48
C GLY A 58 4.24 -2.27 -33.68
N LEU A 59 4.78 -1.16 -34.19
CA LEU A 59 4.68 0.17 -33.58
C LEU A 59 3.23 0.68 -33.58
N ARG A 60 2.51 0.51 -34.70
CA ARG A 60 1.08 0.85 -34.82
C ARG A 60 0.18 -0.01 -33.93
N ARG A 61 0.42 -1.33 -33.85
CA ARG A 61 -0.29 -2.24 -32.93
C ARG A 61 -0.01 -1.90 -31.45
N GLY A 62 1.24 -1.58 -31.12
CA GLY A 62 1.62 -1.16 -29.77
C GLY A 62 1.04 0.19 -29.35
N ALA A 63 0.92 1.14 -30.28
CA ALA A 63 0.29 2.43 -30.03
C ALA A 63 -1.21 2.31 -29.74
N GLY A 64 -1.94 1.52 -30.54
CA GLY A 64 -3.38 1.27 -30.33
C GLY A 64 -3.67 0.54 -29.00
N ALA A 65 -2.85 -0.46 -28.65
CA ALA A 65 -2.99 -1.16 -27.37
C ALA A 65 -2.70 -0.24 -26.17
N ARG A 66 -1.67 0.60 -26.25
CA ARG A 66 -1.35 1.60 -25.21
C ARG A 66 -2.47 2.64 -25.04
N ALA A 67 -3.04 3.14 -26.14
CA ALA A 67 -4.15 4.09 -26.10
C ALA A 67 -5.40 3.48 -25.44
N ARG A 68 -5.75 2.23 -25.79
CA ARG A 68 -6.86 1.50 -25.17
C ARG A 68 -6.65 1.28 -23.66
N ARG A 69 -5.42 0.96 -23.24
CA ARG A 69 -5.09 0.81 -21.80
C ARG A 69 -5.25 2.12 -21.04
N LYS A 70 -4.72 3.22 -21.57
CA LYS A 70 -4.91 4.58 -20.99
C LYS A 70 -6.39 4.96 -20.90
N ALA A 71 -7.18 4.69 -21.94
CA ALA A 71 -8.62 4.96 -21.92
C ALA A 71 -9.36 4.16 -20.84
N LYS A 72 -9.01 2.87 -20.67
CA LYS A 72 -9.57 2.03 -19.59
C LYS A 72 -9.18 2.56 -18.21
N GLU A 73 -7.91 2.91 -17.99
CA GLU A 73 -7.44 3.50 -16.72
C GLU A 73 -8.17 4.82 -16.40
N ALA A 74 -8.39 5.67 -17.40
CA ALA A 74 -9.13 6.92 -17.24
C ALA A 74 -10.62 6.69 -16.90
N ALA A 75 -11.28 5.74 -17.59
CA ALA A 75 -12.67 5.39 -17.33
C ALA A 75 -12.86 4.81 -15.92
N VAL A 76 -11.96 3.92 -15.49
CA VAL A 76 -11.95 3.38 -14.12
C VAL A 76 -11.77 4.50 -13.10
N GLY A 77 -10.85 5.45 -13.35
CA GLY A 77 -10.67 6.62 -12.49
C GLY A 77 -11.92 7.52 -12.41
N ALA A 78 -12.63 7.71 -13.51
CA ALA A 78 -13.87 8.49 -13.53
C ALA A 78 -15.01 7.80 -12.77
N ALA A 79 -15.20 6.50 -12.98
CA ALA A 79 -16.19 5.70 -12.26
C ALA A 79 -15.90 5.65 -10.75
N ALA A 80 -14.63 5.48 -10.37
CA ALA A 80 -14.21 5.51 -8.97
C ALA A 80 -14.55 6.85 -8.29
N ARG A 81 -14.33 7.98 -8.98
CA ARG A 81 -14.71 9.31 -8.48
C ARG A 81 -16.21 9.47 -8.34
N ALA A 82 -16.99 9.04 -9.34
CA ALA A 82 -18.46 9.16 -9.32
C ALA A 82 -19.08 8.33 -8.19
N LEU A 83 -18.57 7.12 -7.96
CA LEU A 83 -19.05 6.23 -6.91
C LEU A 83 -18.51 6.58 -5.51
N PHE A 84 -17.41 7.33 -5.41
CA PHE A 84 -16.82 7.72 -4.13
C PHE A 84 -17.79 8.52 -3.26
N TYR A 85 -18.42 9.56 -3.81
CA TYR A 85 -19.27 10.47 -3.04
C TYR A 85 -20.57 9.84 -2.53
N PRO A 86 -21.34 9.08 -3.34
CA PRO A 86 -22.54 8.39 -2.85
C PRO A 86 -22.23 7.37 -1.74
N THR A 87 -21.16 6.60 -1.89
CA THR A 87 -20.77 5.59 -0.89
C THR A 87 -20.16 6.22 0.36
N LEU A 88 -19.43 7.34 0.23
CA LEU A 88 -18.99 8.12 1.39
C LEU A 88 -20.18 8.70 2.15
N LEU A 89 -21.18 9.27 1.45
CA LEU A 89 -22.40 9.78 2.06
C LEU A 89 -23.14 8.67 2.82
N TYR A 90 -23.26 7.48 2.23
CA TYR A 90 -23.80 6.31 2.90
C TYR A 90 -23.03 5.99 4.19
N ASN A 91 -21.69 5.95 4.15
CA ASN A 91 -20.86 5.71 5.33
C ASN A 91 -21.03 6.80 6.40
N VAL A 92 -21.18 8.07 6.01
CA VAL A 92 -21.45 9.19 6.92
C VAL A 92 -22.81 9.04 7.59
N VAL A 93 -23.86 8.75 6.81
CA VAL A 93 -25.22 8.55 7.34
C VAL A 93 -25.23 7.35 8.29
N ARG A 94 -24.62 6.23 7.90
CA ARG A 94 -24.49 5.04 8.75
C ARG A 94 -23.74 5.35 10.05
N SER A 95 -22.62 6.08 9.98
CA SER A 95 -21.87 6.48 11.17
C SER A 95 -22.66 7.35 12.13
N LYS A 96 -23.58 8.19 11.62
CA LYS A 96 -24.40 9.07 12.44
C LYS A 96 -25.65 8.41 13.01
N VAL A 97 -26.19 7.40 12.33
CA VAL A 97 -27.45 6.75 12.69
C VAL A 97 -27.22 5.55 13.63
N GLN A 98 -26.07 4.88 13.53
CA GLN A 98 -25.71 3.75 14.40
C GLN A 98 -24.66 4.18 15.42
N ALA A 99 -25.02 4.17 16.70
CA ALA A 99 -24.13 4.56 17.81
C ALA A 99 -22.91 3.63 17.96
N GLU A 100 -22.96 2.40 17.44
CA GLU A 100 -21.81 1.49 17.38
C GLU A 100 -20.75 1.90 16.33
N PHE A 101 -21.04 2.81 15.39
CA PHE A 101 -20.11 3.15 14.31
C PHE A 101 -19.30 4.41 14.63
N ARG A 102 -18.26 4.22 15.44
CA ARG A 102 -17.26 5.25 15.76
C ARG A 102 -16.47 5.62 14.51
N TRP A 103 -16.23 6.92 14.29
CA TRP A 103 -15.51 7.43 13.10
C TRP A 103 -14.03 7.06 13.10
N TRP A 104 -13.48 6.88 14.29
CA TRP A 104 -12.17 6.30 14.55
C TRP A 104 -12.22 5.48 15.83
N ASP A 105 -11.34 4.49 15.91
CA ASP A 105 -11.16 3.58 17.03
C ASP A 105 -9.68 3.61 17.47
N GLU A 106 -9.44 3.62 18.77
CA GLU A 106 -8.11 3.45 19.35
C GLU A 106 -7.77 1.96 19.35
N VAL A 107 -6.77 1.57 18.57
CA VAL A 107 -6.38 0.14 18.42
C VAL A 107 -5.21 -0.21 19.32
N ASP A 108 -4.32 0.75 19.57
CA ASP A 108 -3.16 0.63 20.44
C ASP A 108 -2.85 2.00 21.07
N GLN A 109 -2.00 2.05 22.09
CA GLN A 109 -1.68 3.26 22.84
C GLN A 109 -1.28 4.46 21.96
N PHE A 110 -0.66 4.21 20.81
CA PHE A 110 -0.20 5.24 19.88
C PHE A 110 -0.86 5.15 18.49
N ILE A 111 -1.97 4.41 18.35
CA ILE A 111 -2.62 4.13 17.06
C ILE A 111 -4.11 4.41 17.11
N LEU A 112 -4.54 5.35 16.26
CA LEU A 112 -5.93 5.58 15.92
C LEU A 112 -6.20 5.08 14.49
N LEU A 113 -7.22 4.24 14.32
CA LEU A 113 -7.68 3.75 13.03
C LEU A 113 -9.02 4.39 12.69
N GLY A 114 -9.21 4.96 11.50
CA GLY A 114 -10.50 5.57 11.17
C GLY A 114 -10.81 5.83 9.71
N ALA A 115 -11.98 6.43 9.49
CA ALA A 115 -12.47 6.85 8.18
C ALA A 115 -11.81 8.16 7.70
N VAL A 116 -12.09 8.59 6.47
CA VAL A 116 -11.51 9.83 5.93
C VAL A 116 -11.85 11.03 6.84
N PRO A 117 -10.87 11.83 7.30
CA PRO A 117 -11.15 12.96 8.18
C PRO A 117 -11.70 14.15 7.38
N PHE A 118 -12.53 14.97 8.03
CA PHE A 118 -12.89 16.28 7.52
C PHE A 118 -11.93 17.35 8.07
N ARG A 119 -11.87 18.53 7.43
CA ARG A 119 -11.02 19.65 7.89
C ARG A 119 -11.23 20.02 9.36
N ARG A 120 -12.47 19.92 9.84
CA ARG A 120 -12.83 20.16 11.25
C ARG A 120 -12.24 19.11 12.20
N ASP A 121 -12.06 17.88 11.74
CA ASP A 121 -11.57 16.77 12.56
C ASP A 121 -10.07 16.88 12.80
N VAL A 122 -9.33 17.55 11.93
CA VAL A 122 -7.89 17.81 12.13
C VAL A 122 -7.64 18.50 13.48
N THR A 123 -8.55 19.36 13.95
CA THR A 123 -8.39 20.03 15.25
C THR A 123 -8.60 19.04 16.38
N ARG A 124 -9.52 18.11 16.21
CA ARG A 124 -9.82 17.06 17.19
C ARG A 124 -8.65 16.07 17.27
N LEU A 125 -8.11 15.65 16.12
CA LEU A 125 -6.94 14.78 16.05
C LEU A 125 -5.73 15.41 16.77
N GLN A 126 -5.45 16.69 16.52
CA GLN A 126 -4.37 17.40 17.22
C GLN A 126 -4.55 17.40 18.74
N LYS A 127 -5.78 17.68 19.22
CA LYS A 127 -6.11 17.66 20.65
C LYS A 127 -6.01 16.27 21.29
N LEU A 128 -6.17 15.21 20.50
CA LEU A 128 -5.95 13.82 20.91
C LEU A 128 -4.46 13.43 20.95
N GLY A 129 -3.54 14.35 20.66
CA GLY A 129 -2.09 14.05 20.63
C GLY A 129 -1.63 13.37 19.35
N VAL A 130 -2.43 13.46 18.27
CA VAL A 130 -2.01 12.99 16.95
C VAL A 130 -0.97 13.93 16.38
N HIS A 131 0.21 13.39 16.10
CA HIS A 131 1.29 14.09 15.40
C HIS A 131 1.66 13.45 14.07
N GLY A 132 1.11 12.27 13.76
CA GLY A 132 1.28 11.62 12.47
C GLY A 132 -0.06 11.26 11.84
N VAL A 133 -0.19 11.45 10.53
CA VAL A 133 -1.34 10.97 9.75
C VAL A 133 -0.83 10.13 8.59
N VAL A 134 -1.38 8.92 8.43
CA VAL A 134 -1.17 8.05 7.27
C VAL A 134 -2.45 8.00 6.45
N THR A 135 -2.38 8.51 5.23
CA THR A 135 -3.49 8.53 4.29
C THR A 135 -3.28 7.50 3.20
N LEU A 136 -4.15 6.48 3.14
CA LEU A 136 -4.10 5.44 2.11
C LEU A 136 -4.98 5.73 0.88
N ASN A 137 -5.64 6.89 0.89
CA ASN A 137 -6.55 7.35 -0.14
C ASN A 137 -5.81 7.79 -1.41
N GLU A 138 -6.39 7.53 -2.58
CA GLU A 138 -5.93 8.18 -3.80
C GLU A 138 -6.22 9.70 -3.72
N PRO A 139 -5.47 10.55 -4.45
CA PRO A 139 -5.60 12.01 -4.31
C PRO A 139 -7.01 12.56 -4.51
N PHE A 140 -7.85 11.89 -5.31
CA PHE A 140 -9.23 12.27 -5.56
C PHE A 140 -10.21 11.86 -4.43
N GLU A 141 -9.77 11.02 -3.50
CA GLU A 141 -10.52 10.58 -2.31
C GLU A 141 -10.16 11.41 -1.06
N THR A 142 -9.16 12.29 -1.14
CA THR A 142 -8.65 13.07 0.00
C THR A 142 -9.46 14.36 0.22
N LEU A 143 -10.00 14.53 1.43
CA LEU A 143 -10.79 15.73 1.81
C LEU A 143 -9.96 16.81 2.52
N VAL A 144 -8.77 16.47 3.00
CA VAL A 144 -7.87 17.35 3.74
C VAL A 144 -6.51 17.38 3.06
N PRO A 145 -6.06 18.55 2.54
CA PRO A 145 -4.76 18.64 1.91
C PRO A 145 -3.64 18.58 2.95
N THR A 146 -2.47 18.08 2.53
CA THR A 146 -1.26 17.96 3.36
C THR A 146 -0.87 19.25 4.08
N SER A 147 -1.12 20.42 3.47
CA SER A 147 -0.82 21.72 4.07
C SER A 147 -1.55 21.96 5.40
N VAL A 148 -2.79 21.47 5.54
CA VAL A 148 -3.58 21.65 6.76
C VAL A 148 -2.96 20.87 7.92
N TYR A 149 -2.51 19.63 7.69
CA TYR A 149 -1.79 18.85 8.71
C TYR A 149 -0.48 19.52 9.12
N LYS A 150 0.34 19.90 8.14
CA LYS A 150 1.63 20.55 8.39
C LYS A 150 1.49 21.86 9.17
N SER A 151 0.48 22.68 8.84
CA SER A 151 0.20 23.94 9.56
C SER A 151 -0.11 23.74 11.06
N ARG A 152 -0.42 22.51 11.47
CA ARG A 152 -0.74 22.13 12.84
C ARG A 152 0.31 21.24 13.49
N GLY A 153 1.49 21.14 12.87
CA GLY A 153 2.58 20.30 13.38
C GLY A 153 2.29 18.80 13.30
N ILE A 154 1.43 18.39 12.36
CA ILE A 154 1.13 16.98 12.09
C ILE A 154 1.90 16.56 10.84
N ASP A 155 2.78 15.59 10.99
CA ASP A 155 3.48 14.93 9.91
C ASP A 155 2.49 14.09 9.10
N HIS A 156 2.57 14.17 7.76
CA HIS A 156 1.60 13.54 6.88
C HIS A 156 2.31 12.65 5.86
N LEU A 157 2.00 11.35 5.92
CA LEU A 157 2.45 10.33 4.99
C LEU A 157 1.29 9.91 4.08
N VAL A 158 1.46 10.06 2.77
CA VAL A 158 0.46 9.68 1.78
C VAL A 158 0.94 8.46 1.03
N ILE A 159 0.14 7.39 1.06
CA ILE A 159 0.40 6.11 0.39
C ILE A 159 -0.81 5.79 -0.48
N PRO A 160 -0.89 6.33 -1.71
CA PRO A 160 -2.05 6.15 -2.57
C PRO A 160 -2.25 4.66 -2.88
N THR A 161 -3.31 4.07 -2.35
CA THR A 161 -3.64 2.66 -2.59
C THR A 161 -5.04 2.60 -3.17
N ARG A 162 -5.25 1.94 -4.32
CA ARG A 162 -6.60 1.80 -4.90
C ARG A 162 -7.52 0.98 -3.99
N ASP A 163 -8.74 1.46 -3.77
CA ASP A 163 -9.71 0.79 -2.90
C ASP A 163 -10.17 -0.56 -3.47
N TYR A 164 -10.50 -1.51 -2.58
CA TYR A 164 -11.08 -2.85 -2.84
C TYR A 164 -10.29 -3.87 -3.67
N MET A 165 -9.37 -3.47 -4.55
CA MET A 165 -8.66 -4.40 -5.43
C MET A 165 -7.21 -4.67 -5.06
N PHE A 166 -6.59 -3.87 -4.18
CA PHE A 166 -5.15 -3.98 -3.90
C PHE A 166 -4.83 -3.69 -2.43
N ALA A 167 -4.07 -4.60 -1.80
CA ALA A 167 -3.32 -4.26 -0.59
C ALA A 167 -2.19 -3.29 -0.95
N PRO A 168 -1.75 -2.42 -0.03
CA PRO A 168 -0.56 -1.59 -0.25
C PRO A 168 0.65 -2.48 -0.57
N SER A 169 1.61 -1.97 -1.36
CA SER A 169 2.80 -2.75 -1.67
C SER A 169 3.63 -3.02 -0.41
N LEU A 170 4.48 -4.05 -0.40
CA LEU A 170 5.30 -4.35 0.78
C LEU A 170 6.22 -3.17 1.17
N VAL A 171 6.70 -2.42 0.18
CA VAL A 171 7.52 -1.21 0.37
C VAL A 171 6.69 -0.13 1.08
N ASP A 172 5.47 0.10 0.62
CA ASP A 172 4.54 1.05 1.22
C ASP A 172 4.15 0.65 2.65
N ILE A 173 3.90 -0.65 2.87
CA ILE A 173 3.62 -1.20 4.20
C ILE A 173 4.81 -0.93 5.12
N SER A 174 6.03 -1.26 4.70
CA SER A 174 7.23 -1.01 5.50
C SER A 174 7.36 0.48 5.83
N GLN A 175 7.18 1.36 4.84
CA GLN A 175 7.26 2.80 5.05
C GLN A 175 6.22 3.30 6.06
N ALA A 176 4.98 2.82 5.97
CA ALA A 176 3.91 3.16 6.90
C ALA A 176 4.22 2.66 8.32
N VAL A 177 4.64 1.41 8.44
CA VAL A 177 4.99 0.75 9.69
C VAL A 177 6.15 1.47 10.38
N ASP A 178 7.19 1.83 9.65
CA ASP A 178 8.33 2.59 10.17
C ASP A 178 7.90 4.01 10.60
N PHE A 179 7.00 4.65 9.85
CA PHE A 179 6.45 5.95 10.22
C PHE A 179 5.66 5.89 11.53
N ILE A 180 4.79 4.90 11.68
CA ILE A 180 4.02 4.67 12.91
C ILE A 180 4.99 4.41 14.07
N HIS A 181 5.97 3.53 13.87
CA HIS A 181 6.94 3.18 14.90
C HIS A 181 7.72 4.39 15.39
N ARG A 182 8.26 5.22 14.47
CA ARG A 182 8.99 6.45 14.84
C ARG A 182 8.15 7.43 15.68
N ASN A 183 6.86 7.53 15.42
CA ASN A 183 5.96 8.36 16.23
C ASN A 183 5.72 7.73 17.60
N ALA A 184 5.41 6.43 17.64
CA ALA A 184 5.19 5.70 18.89
C ALA A 184 6.42 5.75 19.82
N SER A 185 7.65 5.59 19.29
CA SER A 185 8.89 5.72 20.08
C SER A 185 9.10 7.10 20.71
N ARG A 186 8.40 8.13 20.19
CA ARG A 186 8.42 9.50 20.71
C ARG A 186 7.20 9.81 21.59
N GLY A 187 6.39 8.79 21.93
CA GLY A 187 5.15 8.96 22.67
C GLY A 187 4.07 9.70 21.89
N ARG A 188 4.13 9.69 20.56
CA ARG A 188 3.20 10.43 19.69
C ARG A 188 2.23 9.49 19.00
N MET A 189 0.97 9.92 18.92
CA MET A 189 -0.08 9.13 18.30
C MET A 189 -0.09 9.31 16.78
N THR A 190 -0.37 8.23 16.06
CA THR A 190 -0.53 8.22 14.61
C THR A 190 -1.96 7.86 14.24
N TYR A 191 -2.59 8.67 13.40
CA TYR A 191 -3.90 8.40 12.82
C TYR A 191 -3.74 7.75 11.44
N ILE A 192 -4.26 6.53 11.28
CA ILE A 192 -4.21 5.80 10.01
C ILE A 192 -5.64 5.72 9.46
N HIS A 193 -5.82 6.20 8.24
CA HIS A 193 -7.13 6.18 7.61
C HIS A 193 -7.09 5.78 6.14
N CYS A 194 -8.23 5.27 5.70
CA CYS A 194 -8.56 5.14 4.28
C CYS A 194 -9.89 5.85 4.04
N LYS A 195 -10.80 5.27 3.26
CA LYS A 195 -12.14 5.83 3.05
C LYS A 195 -13.06 5.59 4.26
N ALA A 196 -13.26 4.32 4.62
CA ALA A 196 -14.17 3.92 5.71
C ALA A 196 -13.43 3.45 6.98
N GLY A 197 -12.10 3.31 6.92
CA GLY A 197 -11.31 2.84 8.05
C GLY A 197 -11.32 1.32 8.28
N ARG A 198 -11.77 0.52 7.31
CA ARG A 198 -12.00 -0.93 7.49
C ARG A 198 -11.13 -1.86 6.64
N GLY A 199 -10.57 -1.36 5.53
CA GLY A 199 -9.79 -2.17 4.58
C GLY A 199 -8.30 -1.83 4.63
N ARG A 200 -7.85 -1.01 3.68
CA ARG A 200 -6.43 -0.61 3.48
C ARG A 200 -5.74 -0.15 4.78
N SER A 201 -6.41 0.68 5.57
CA SER A 201 -5.87 1.20 6.83
C SER A 201 -5.72 0.11 7.90
N THR A 202 -6.68 -0.81 7.98
CA THR A 202 -6.61 -1.96 8.89
C THR A 202 -5.44 -2.87 8.54
N THR A 203 -5.17 -3.07 7.24
CA THR A 203 -4.00 -3.85 6.79
C THR A 203 -2.69 -3.29 7.33
N ILE A 204 -2.49 -1.97 7.24
CA ILE A 204 -1.27 -1.32 7.79
C ILE A 204 -1.18 -1.53 9.30
N VAL A 205 -2.28 -1.31 10.03
CA VAL A 205 -2.32 -1.48 11.49
C VAL A 205 -1.99 -2.92 11.87
N LEU A 206 -2.58 -3.90 11.17
CA LEU A 206 -2.31 -5.31 11.39
C LEU A 206 -0.83 -5.65 11.15
N CYS A 207 -0.23 -5.15 10.07
CA CYS A 207 1.19 -5.33 9.79
C CYS A 207 2.09 -4.69 10.86
N TYR A 208 1.72 -3.51 11.38
CA TYR A 208 2.44 -2.87 12.47
C TYR A 208 2.39 -3.72 13.75
N LEU A 209 1.19 -4.15 14.15
CA LEU A 209 1.01 -5.00 15.33
C LEU A 209 1.76 -6.32 15.18
N ALA A 210 1.70 -6.95 14.00
CA ALA A 210 2.45 -8.18 13.73
C ALA A 210 3.97 -8.00 13.90
N ARG A 211 4.51 -6.86 13.49
CA ARG A 211 5.95 -6.59 13.58
C ARG A 211 6.42 -6.21 14.98
N PHE A 212 5.63 -5.44 15.73
CA PHE A 212 6.08 -4.82 16.97
C PHE A 212 5.36 -5.28 18.23
N GLN A 213 4.21 -5.95 18.11
CA GLN A 213 3.39 -6.40 19.24
C GLN A 213 3.28 -7.93 19.32
N ILE A 214 3.26 -8.65 18.18
CA ILE A 214 3.07 -10.12 18.17
C ILE A 214 4.31 -10.92 18.60
N CYS A 215 5.48 -10.28 18.76
CA CYS A 215 6.59 -10.89 19.51
C CYS A 215 6.33 -10.94 21.03
N GLY A 216 5.23 -10.38 21.53
CA GLY A 216 4.63 -10.69 22.82
C GLY A 216 3.32 -11.47 22.62
N PHE A 217 3.27 -12.72 23.08
CA PHE A 217 2.09 -13.59 23.09
C PHE A 217 0.85 -12.90 23.71
N HIS A 218 -0.01 -12.22 22.93
CA HIS A 218 -1.47 -11.99 23.17
C HIS A 218 -2.00 -10.73 22.42
N ALA A 219 -2.30 -10.81 21.12
CA ALA A 219 -2.98 -9.70 20.44
C ALA A 219 -4.08 -10.09 19.44
N PHE A 220 -4.44 -11.38 19.32
CA PHE A 220 -5.44 -11.82 18.33
C PHE A 220 -6.91 -11.58 18.74
N LYS A 221 -7.19 -11.12 19.97
CA LYS A 221 -8.56 -10.98 20.48
C LYS A 221 -9.28 -9.67 20.15
N ALA A 222 -8.62 -8.68 19.54
CA ALA A 222 -9.19 -7.33 19.36
C ALA A 222 -9.65 -6.99 17.93
N ILE A 223 -9.43 -7.88 16.94
CA ILE A 223 -9.61 -7.55 15.51
C ILE A 223 -10.72 -8.36 14.82
N ILE A 224 -11.38 -9.29 15.52
CA ILE A 224 -12.49 -10.09 14.98
C ILE A 224 -13.78 -9.79 15.73
#